data_AF-A0A966TPY0-F1
#
_entry.id   AF-A0A966TPY0-F1
#
_cell.length_a   1.000
_cell.length_b   1.000
_cell.length_c   1.000
_cell.angle_alpha   90.00
_cell.angle_beta   90.00
_cell.angle_gamma   90.00
#
_symmetry.space_group_name_H-M   'P 1'
#
loop_
_entity.id
_entity.type
_entity.pdbx_description
1 polymer ?
#
loop_
_entity_poly.entity_id
_entity_poly.type
_entity_poly.pdbx_seq_one_letter_code
_entity_poly.pdbx_strand_id
1 'polypeptide(L)'
;MPKTCAHCGNAFEPMPRNRGYEQLYCSPQCRRKEAKRRGAAKTTTMPVHQLKKAHNEPIMSQYNEVDYGLIDDLCAANWRAHQWQMRYNKLAIQVEHYISRIEAKIDDI
;
A
#
# COMPACT_ATOMS: atom_id res chain seq x y z
N MET A 1 -4.32 35.04 12.09
CA MET A 1 -3.25 35.29 11.10
C MET A 1 -3.43 34.33 9.94
N PRO A 2 -3.48 34.82 8.69
CA PRO A 2 -3.57 33.95 7.51
C PRO A 2 -2.31 33.08 7.42
N LYS A 3 -2.49 31.80 7.09
CA LYS A 3 -1.39 30.84 6.90
C LYS A 3 -1.13 30.64 5.42
N THR A 4 0.11 30.33 5.07
CA THR A 4 0.47 29.98 3.69
C THR A 4 0.29 28.48 3.47
N CYS A 5 -0.31 28.11 2.34
CA CYS A 5 -0.49 26.72 1.97
C CYS A 5 0.86 26.09 1.61
N ALA A 6 1.22 24.98 2.26
CA ALA A 6 2.47 24.27 2.00
C ALA A 6 2.59 23.69 0.57
N HIS A 7 1.49 23.59 -0.17
CA HIS A 7 1.48 23.06 -1.54
C HIS A 7 1.51 24.16 -2.62
N CYS A 8 0.71 25.22 -2.46
CA CYS A 8 0.52 26.24 -3.50
C CYS A 8 0.95 27.66 -3.09
N GLY A 9 1.43 27.87 -1.87
CA GLY A 9 1.89 29.17 -1.38
C GLY A 9 0.78 30.18 -1.05
N ASN A 10 -0.46 29.95 -1.49
CA ASN A 10 -1.57 30.87 -1.24
C ASN A 10 -1.86 31.03 0.25
N ALA A 11 -2.16 32.27 0.65
CA ALA A 11 -2.70 32.58 1.96
C ALA A 11 -4.10 31.97 2.11
N PHE A 12 -4.40 31.39 3.27
CA PHE A 12 -5.71 30.91 3.64
C PHE A 12 -5.97 31.09 5.14
N GLU A 13 -7.24 31.18 5.50
CA GLU A 13 -7.64 31.22 6.90
C GLU A 13 -7.86 29.79 7.41
N PRO A 14 -7.07 29.33 8.40
CA PRO A 14 -7.25 28.02 8.97
C PRO A 14 -8.57 27.97 9.75
N MET A 15 -9.40 26.97 9.46
CA MET A 15 -10.63 26.77 10.21
C MET A 15 -10.31 26.21 11.61
N PRO A 16 -10.98 26.68 12.68
CA PRO A 16 -10.78 26.12 14.01
C PRO A 16 -11.22 24.65 14.00
N ARG A 17 -10.28 23.73 14.14
CA ARG A 17 -10.56 22.30 14.31
C ARG A 17 -10.43 21.94 15.79
N ASN A 18 -11.44 21.24 16.32
CA ASN A 18 -11.53 20.79 17.72
C ASN A 18 -10.38 19.89 18.23
N ARG A 19 -9.35 19.58 17.42
CA ARG A 19 -8.34 18.56 17.73
C ARG A 19 -6.89 19.06 17.76
N GLY A 20 -6.65 20.38 17.82
CA GLY A 20 -5.28 20.92 17.94
C GLY A 20 -4.34 20.68 16.75
N TYR A 21 -4.78 19.98 15.70
CA TYR A 21 -3.98 19.78 14.49
C TYR A 21 -3.95 21.05 13.64
N GLU A 22 -2.74 21.55 13.41
CA GLU A 22 -2.49 22.72 12.58
C GLU A 22 -2.86 22.47 11.12
N GLN A 23 -3.71 23.32 10.53
CA GLN A 23 -4.05 23.21 9.12
C GLN A 23 -2.91 23.75 8.27
N LEU A 24 -2.31 22.88 7.44
CA LEU A 24 -1.16 23.17 6.56
C LEU A 24 -1.55 23.48 5.10
N TYR A 25 -2.80 23.16 4.70
CA TYR A 25 -3.23 23.23 3.30
C TYR A 25 -4.54 24.00 3.18
N CYS A 26 -4.61 24.87 2.17
CA CYS A 26 -5.81 25.67 1.86
C CYS A 26 -6.99 24.85 1.35
N SER A 27 -6.75 23.63 0.83
CA SER A 27 -7.80 22.75 0.31
C SER A 27 -7.45 21.27 0.40
N PRO A 28 -8.46 20.37 0.41
CA PRO A 28 -8.25 18.92 0.30
C PRO A 28 -7.50 18.51 -0.97
N GLN A 29 -7.65 19.28 -2.07
CA GLN A 29 -6.94 19.03 -3.32
C GLN A 29 -5.44 19.27 -3.15
N CYS A 30 -5.04 20.38 -2.51
CA CYS A 30 -3.64 20.66 -2.20
C CYS A 30 -3.02 19.58 -1.31
N ARG A 31 -3.75 19.13 -0.28
CA ARG A 31 -3.32 18.01 0.57
C ARG A 31 -3.08 16.73 -0.23
N ARG A 32 -4.01 16.36 -1.12
CA ARG A 32 -3.90 15.14 -1.95
C ARG A 32 -2.74 15.21 -2.95
N LYS A 33 -2.52 16.36 -3.58
CA LYS A 33 -1.39 16.56 -4.51
C LYS A 33 -0.05 16.43 -3.79
N GLU A 34 0.07 16.98 -2.58
CA GLU A 34 1.28 16.86 -1.77
C GLU A 34 1.53 15.42 -1.29
N ALA A 35 0.48 14.71 -0.86
CA ALA A 35 0.58 13.29 -0.51
C ALA A 35 1.06 12.43 -1.69
N LYS A 36 0.56 12.70 -2.91
CA LYS A 36 1.03 12.03 -4.14
C LYS A 36 2.49 12.34 -4.47
N ARG A 37 2.92 13.61 -4.33
CA ARG A 37 4.33 13.99 -4.52
C ARG A 37 5.25 13.29 -3.54
N ARG A 38 4.87 13.21 -2.26
CA ARG A 38 5.64 12.51 -1.23
C ARG A 38 5.65 10.99 -1.42
N GLY A 39 4.54 10.40 -1.86
CA GLY A 39 4.45 8.96 -2.18
C GLY A 39 5.31 8.57 -3.38
N ALA A 40 5.44 9.44 -4.38
CA ALA A 40 6.30 9.20 -5.54
C ALA A 40 7.81 9.27 -5.22
N ALA A 41 8.20 9.90 -4.11
CA ALA A 41 9.61 10.03 -3.71
C ALA A 41 10.13 8.82 -2.90
N LYS A 42 9.28 7.84 -2.54
CA LYS A 42 9.66 6.68 -1.71
C LYS A 42 9.83 5.35 -2.49
N THR A 43 9.89 5.36 -3.81
CA THR A 43 10.30 4.19 -4.61
C THR A 43 11.80 4.20 -4.87
N THR A 44 12.59 3.97 -3.82
CA THR A 44 13.98 3.51 -3.98
C THR A 44 13.91 2.03 -4.36
N THR A 45 14.16 1.72 -5.64
CA THR A 45 14.20 0.36 -6.15
C THR A 45 15.36 -0.40 -5.47
N MET A 46 15.07 -1.18 -4.43
CA MET A 46 16.05 -2.11 -3.88
C MET A 46 16.08 -3.39 -4.73
N PRO A 47 17.27 -3.88 -5.14
CA PRO A 47 17.38 -5.13 -5.90
C PRO A 47 16.95 -6.33 -5.07
N VAL A 48 16.17 -7.22 -5.71
CA VAL A 48 15.48 -8.39 -5.11
C VAL A 48 16.41 -9.33 -4.31
N HIS A 49 17.71 -9.31 -4.60
CA HIS A 49 18.68 -10.18 -3.94
C HIS A 49 18.94 -9.82 -2.45
N GLN A 50 18.63 -8.59 -2.01
CA GLN A 50 18.81 -8.19 -0.60
C GLN A 50 17.60 -8.56 0.30
N LEU A 51 16.42 -8.83 -0.28
CA LEU A 51 15.23 -9.25 0.49
C LEU A 51 15.39 -10.63 1.15
N LYS A 52 16.20 -11.53 0.59
CA LYS A 52 16.39 -12.88 1.14
C LYS A 52 17.21 -12.91 2.44
N LYS A 53 18.03 -11.89 2.71
CA LYS A 53 18.87 -11.84 3.92
C LYS A 53 18.16 -11.21 5.13
N ALA A 54 17.08 -10.46 4.89
CA ALA A 54 16.33 -9.74 5.94
C ALA A 54 15.24 -10.58 6.62
N HIS A 55 15.03 -11.84 6.22
CA HIS A 55 13.98 -12.69 6.78
C HIS A 55 14.25 -13.23 8.20
N ASN A 56 15.43 -12.96 8.79
CA ASN A 56 15.85 -13.52 10.09
C ASN A 56 16.42 -12.52 11.10
N GLU A 57 16.31 -11.20 10.88
CA GLU A 57 16.62 -10.22 11.93
C GLU A 57 15.38 -9.40 12.28
N PRO A 58 15.17 -9.07 13.57
CA PRO A 58 14.04 -8.24 13.99
C PRO A 58 14.20 -6.86 13.36
N ILE A 59 13.34 -6.55 12.40
CA ILE A 59 13.21 -5.26 11.71
C ILE A 59 12.59 -4.23 12.68
N MET A 60 13.21 -4.01 13.84
CA MET A 60 12.73 -3.02 14.83
C MET A 60 13.78 -1.98 15.19
N SER A 61 14.98 -2.00 14.59
CA SER A 61 16.05 -1.05 14.95
C SER A 61 16.30 0.07 13.94
N GLN A 62 15.62 0.12 12.78
CA GLN A 62 15.93 1.13 11.74
C GLN A 62 14.77 2.06 11.35
N TYR A 63 13.59 1.91 11.94
CA TYR A 63 12.44 2.78 11.64
C TYR A 63 12.17 3.73 12.80
N ASN A 64 13.09 4.68 13.01
CA ASN A 64 12.73 5.91 13.71
C ASN A 64 11.83 6.72 12.77
N GLU A 65 10.62 7.04 13.24
CA GLU A 65 9.48 7.62 12.51
C GLU A 65 8.67 6.61 11.67
N VAL A 66 7.88 5.81 12.38
CA VAL A 66 6.80 5.02 11.79
C VAL A 66 5.70 5.97 11.29
N ASP A 67 5.67 6.20 9.98
CA ASP A 67 4.52 6.81 9.30
C ASP A 67 3.37 5.80 9.32
N TYR A 68 2.50 5.91 10.32
CA TYR A 68 1.36 5.00 10.52
C TYR A 68 0.48 4.86 9.27
N GLY A 69 0.42 5.88 8.40
CA GLY A 69 -0.31 5.80 7.13
C GLY A 69 0.36 4.88 6.11
N LEU A 70 1.70 4.82 6.09
CA LEU A 70 2.45 3.90 5.23
C LEU A 70 2.28 2.44 5.69
N ILE A 71 2.18 2.19 7.00
CA ILE A 71 1.87 0.87 7.55
C ILE A 71 0.48 0.42 7.13
N ASP A 72 -0.53 1.29 7.27
CA ASP A 72 -1.90 0.96 6.87
C ASP A 72 -2.00 0.63 5.38
N ASP A 73 -1.30 1.39 4.53
CA ASP A 73 -1.24 1.15 3.08
C ASP A 73 -0.53 -0.18 2.74
N LEU A 74 0.57 -0.50 3.43
CA LEU A 74 1.28 -1.77 3.28
C LEU A 74 0.43 -2.96 3.73
N CYS A 75 -0.26 -2.85 4.87
CA CYS A 75 -1.20 -3.85 5.36
C CYS A 75 -2.34 -4.08 4.36
N ALA A 76 -2.92 -3.00 3.81
CA ALA A 76 -3.98 -3.09 2.82
C ALA A 76 -3.49 -3.72 1.49
N ALA A 77 -2.28 -3.40 1.05
CA ALA A 77 -1.69 -4.01 -0.14
C ALA A 77 -1.41 -5.50 0.05
N ASN A 78 -0.85 -5.89 1.20
CA ASN A 78 -0.55 -7.28 1.53
C ASN A 78 -1.85 -8.11 1.65
N TRP A 79 -2.90 -7.55 2.27
CA TRP A 79 -4.22 -8.18 2.31
C TRP A 79 -4.78 -8.44 0.91
N ARG A 80 -4.71 -7.46 0.00
CA ARG A 80 -5.16 -7.64 -1.38
C ARG A 80 -4.36 -8.73 -2.11
N ALA A 81 -3.04 -8.74 -1.96
CA ALA A 81 -2.18 -9.77 -2.54
C ALA A 81 -2.56 -11.18 -2.04
N HIS A 82 -2.83 -11.32 -0.73
CA HIS A 82 -3.29 -12.58 -0.16
C HIS A 82 -4.64 -13.03 -0.73
N GLN A 83 -5.59 -12.11 -0.92
CA GLN A 83 -6.87 -12.41 -1.57
C GLN A 83 -6.71 -12.89 -3.02
N TRP A 84 -5.80 -12.28 -3.77
CA TRP A 84 -5.46 -12.73 -5.13
C TRP A 84 -4.86 -14.14 -5.13
N GLN A 85 -3.93 -14.42 -4.22
CA GLN A 85 -3.32 -15.75 -4.10
C GLN A 85 -4.36 -16.83 -3.78
N MET A 86 -5.28 -16.57 -2.85
CA MET A 86 -6.36 -17.50 -2.50
C MET A 86 -7.28 -17.79 -3.69
N ARG A 87 -7.63 -16.76 -4.47
CA ARG A 87 -8.43 -16.93 -5.69
C ARG A 87 -7.69 -17.74 -6.75
N TYR A 88 -6.41 -17.46 -6.95
CA TYR A 88 -5.56 -18.21 -7.88
C TYR A 88 -5.49 -19.68 -7.50
N ASN A 89 -5.21 -19.99 -6.23
CA ASN A 89 -5.15 -21.37 -5.74
C ASN A 89 -6.49 -22.10 -5.93
N LYS A 90 -7.62 -21.42 -5.68
CA LYS A 90 -8.94 -22.00 -5.92
C LYS A 90 -9.17 -22.34 -7.41
N LEU A 91 -8.77 -21.44 -8.31
CA LEU A 91 -8.84 -21.66 -9.76
C LEU A 91 -7.95 -22.82 -10.20
N ALA A 92 -6.73 -22.90 -9.68
CA ALA A 92 -5.80 -24.00 -9.99
C ALA A 92 -6.41 -25.36 -9.64
N ILE A 93 -6.98 -25.50 -8.44
CA ILE A 93 -7.66 -26.75 -8.02
C ILE A 93 -8.84 -27.07 -8.93
N GLN A 94 -9.63 -26.07 -9.36
CA GLN A 94 -10.75 -26.30 -10.26
C GLN A 94 -10.29 -26.79 -11.64
N VAL A 95 -9.18 -26.25 -12.15
CA VAL A 95 -8.58 -26.69 -13.42
C VAL A 95 -8.04 -28.10 -13.29
N GLU A 96 -7.33 -28.43 -12.22
CA GLU A 96 -6.83 -29.79 -11.95
C GLU A 96 -7.98 -30.80 -11.92
N HIS A 97 -9.06 -30.51 -11.18
CA HIS A 97 -10.25 -31.37 -11.18
C HIS A 97 -10.89 -31.51 -12.56
N TYR A 98 -10.89 -30.46 -13.38
CA TYR A 98 -11.44 -30.54 -14.72
C TYR A 98 -10.59 -31.42 -15.64
N ILE A 99 -9.26 -31.31 -15.55
CA ILE A 99 -8.31 -32.15 -16.29
C ILE A 99 -8.49 -33.62 -15.89
N SER A 100 -8.51 -33.94 -14.60
CA SER A 100 -8.71 -35.33 -14.15
C SER A 100 -10.04 -35.92 -14.62
N ARG A 101 -11.11 -35.11 -14.72
CA ARG A 101 -12.40 -35.55 -15.27
C ARG A 101 -12.36 -35.81 -16.77
N ILE A 102 -11.50 -35.11 -17.51
CA ILE A 102 -11.29 -35.38 -18.94
C ILE A 102 -10.48 -36.66 -19.10
N GLU A 103 -9.38 -36.81 -18.37
CA GLU A 103 -8.52 -38.00 -18.42
C GLU A 103 -9.32 -39.27 -18.11
N ALA A 104 -10.11 -39.27 -17.04
CA ALA A 104 -10.97 -40.41 -16.70
C ALA A 104 -11.97 -40.78 -17.82
N LYS A 105 -12.47 -39.79 -18.58
CA LYS A 105 -13.37 -40.05 -19.72
C LYS A 105 -12.65 -40.59 -20.95
N ILE A 106 -11.36 -40.29 -21.09
CA ILE A 106 -10.54 -40.83 -22.17
C ILE A 106 -10.23 -42.30 -21.88
N ASP A 107 -9.92 -42.63 -20.63
CA ASP A 107 -9.62 -44.01 -20.21
C ASP A 107 -10.85 -44.96 -20.29
N ASP A 108 -12.06 -44.41 -20.25
CA ASP A 108 -13.33 -45.15 -20.39
C ASP A 108 -13.70 -45.47 -21.87
N ILE A 109 -12.92 -45.02 -22.86
CA ILE A 109 -13.12 -45.24 -24.32
C ILE A 109 -12.16 -46.31 -24.85
#